data_AF-A0A3D1N571-F1
#
_entry.id   AF-A0A3D1N571-F1
#
_cell.length_a   1.000
_cell.length_b   1.000
_cell.length_c   1.000
_cell.angle_alpha   90.00
_cell.angle_beta   90.00
_cell.angle_gamma   90.00
#
_symmetry.space_group_name_H-M   'P 1'
#
loop_
_entity.id
_entity.type
_entity.pdbx_description
1 polymer ?
#
loop_
_entity_poly.entity_id
_entity_poly.type
_entity_poly.pdbx_seq_one_letter_code
_entity_poly.pdbx_strand_id
1 'polypeptide(L)' 'MTPIALGLSQEEFAAKSGFHRTYTGVIVRAERNITLTNIEKPAKAFKLSLPSLFRDL' A
#
# COMPACT_ATOMS: atom_id res chain seq x y z
N MET A 1 -3.20 -3.47 4.93
CA MET A 1 -3.43 -2.11 4.36
C MET A 1 -3.91 -2.23 2.93
N THR A 2 -5.19 -1.97 2.67
CA THR A 2 -5.77 -1.95 1.32
C THR A 2 -6.38 -0.57 1.05
N PRO A 3 -6.50 -0.12 -0.22
CA PRO A 3 -7.18 1.14 -0.58
C PRO A 3 -8.60 1.22 0.00
N ILE A 4 -9.31 0.09 0.00
CA ILE A 4 -10.68 -0.05 0.51
C ILE A 4 -10.74 0.28 2.01
N ALA A 5 -9.80 -0.21 2.80
CA ALA A 5 -9.72 0.11 4.24
C ALA A 5 -9.42 1.60 4.50
N LEU A 6 -8.89 2.31 3.51
CA LEU A 6 -8.62 3.76 3.56
C LEU A 6 -9.73 4.59 2.89
N GLY A 7 -10.78 3.95 2.34
CA GLY A 7 -11.84 4.62 1.59
C GLY A 7 -11.38 5.25 0.27
N LEU A 8 -10.30 4.72 -0.33
CA LEU A 8 -9.68 5.27 -1.55
C LEU A 8 -9.88 4.35 -2.74
N SER A 9 -10.03 4.94 -3.92
CA SER A 9 -9.89 4.21 -5.18
C SER A 9 -8.45 3.74 -5.39
N GLN A 10 -8.26 2.78 -6.29
CA GLN A 10 -6.93 2.27 -6.64
C GLN A 10 -6.04 3.36 -7.25
N GLU A 11 -6.62 4.28 -8.03
CA GLU A 11 -5.90 5.40 -8.63
C GLU A 11 -5.47 6.42 -7.58
N GLU A 12 -6.35 6.76 -6.64
CA GLU A 12 -6.01 7.67 -5.54
C GLU A 12 -4.94 7.08 -4.62
N PHE A 13 -5.04 5.79 -4.30
CA PHE A 13 -4.02 5.11 -3.51
C PHE A 13 -2.68 5.08 -4.25
N ALA A 14 -2.68 4.77 -5.54
CA ALA A 14 -1.48 4.76 -6.37
C ALA A 14 -0.83 6.15 -6.41
N ALA A 15 -1.62 7.19 -6.67
CA ALA A 15 -1.17 8.58 -6.69
C ALA A 15 -0.57 9.01 -5.33
N LYS A 16 -1.26 8.74 -4.22
CA LYS A 16 -0.78 9.09 -2.87
C LYS A 16 0.46 8.30 -2.46
N SER A 17 0.55 7.03 -2.84
CA SER A 17 1.68 6.14 -2.49
C SER A 17 2.89 6.28 -3.41
N GLY A 18 2.80 7.09 -4.47
CA GLY A 18 3.86 7.22 -5.47
C GLY A 18 4.06 5.95 -6.30
N PHE A 19 2.99 5.19 -6.53
CA PHE A 19 2.99 3.98 -7.34
C PHE A 19 2.22 4.15 -8.63
N HIS A 20 2.58 3.35 -9.63
CA HIS A 20 1.75 3.19 -10.81
C HIS A 20 0.51 2.35 -10.48
N ARG A 21 -0.67 2.72 -11.00
CA ARG A 21 -1.94 2.02 -10.74
C ARG A 21 -1.85 0.50 -10.94
N THR A 22 -1.11 0.06 -11.96
CA THR A 22 -0.90 -1.37 -12.26
C THR A 22 -0.12 -2.07 -11.15
N TYR A 23 0.92 -1.42 -10.63
CA TYR A 23 1.73 -1.96 -9.55
C TYR A 23 0.93 -2.08 -8.25
N THR A 24 0.10 -1.07 -7.95
CA THR A 24 -0.85 -1.14 -6.83
C THR A 24 -1.81 -2.32 -6.96
N GLY A 25 -2.27 -2.64 -8.16
CA GLY A 25 -3.15 -3.78 -8.40
C GLY A 25 -2.49 -5.12 -8.06
N VAL A 26 -1.24 -5.30 -8.48
CA VAL A 26 -0.43 -6.49 -8.16
C VAL A 26 -0.24 -6.63 -6.64
N ILE A 27 -0.02 -5.52 -5.92
CA ILE A 27 0.11 -5.51 -4.46
C ILE A 27 -1.18 -5.95 -3.78
N VAL A 28 -2.30 -5.28 -4.12
CA VAL A 28 -3.59 -5.50 -3.46
C VAL A 28 -4.12 -6.90 -3.71
N ARG A 29 -3.84 -7.48 -4.89
CA ARG A 29 -4.20 -8.86 -5.21
C ARG A 29 -3.20 -9.90 -4.69
N ALA A 30 -2.15 -9.48 -3.98
CA ALA A 30 -1.10 -10.36 -3.46
C ALA A 30 -0.44 -11.25 -4.55
N GLU A 31 -0.42 -10.79 -5.81
CA GLU A 31 0.14 -11.54 -6.94
C GLU A 31 1.68 -11.63 -6.88
N ARG A 32 2.33 -10.70 -6.17
CA ARG A 32 3.78 -10.68 -5.97
C ARG A 32 4.14 -10.26 -4.55
N ASN A 33 5.19 -10.88 -4.02
CA ASN A 33 5.85 -10.38 -2.81
C ASN A 33 6.48 -9.00 -3.09
N ILE A 34 6.26 -8.07 -2.15
CA ILE A 34 6.85 -6.74 -2.19
C ILE A 34 7.97 -6.60 -1.18
N THR A 35 8.93 -5.76 -1.51
CA THR A 35 10.03 -5.42 -0.60
C THR A 35 9.54 -4.50 0.51
N LEU A 36 10.24 -4.53 1.65
CA LEU A 36 9.96 -3.62 2.77
C LEU A 36 10.00 -2.15 2.31
N THR A 37 10.95 -1.78 1.46
CA THR A 37 11.07 -0.44 0.86
C THR A 37 9.80 0.01 0.14
N ASN A 38 9.10 -0.91 -0.54
CA ASN A 38 7.85 -0.59 -1.21
C ASN A 38 6.66 -0.57 -0.25
N ILE A 39 6.73 -1.24 0.91
CA ILE A 39 5.75 -1.08 1.98
C ILE A 39 5.93 0.28 2.68
N GLU A 40 7.16 0.77 2.81
CA GLU A 40 7.43 2.06 3.46
C GLU A 40 6.81 3.26 2.73
N LYS A 41 6.75 3.22 1.40
CA LYS A 41 6.21 4.33 0.58
C LYS A 41 4.76 4.67 0.95
N PRO A 42 3.79 3.74 0.86
CA PRO A 42 2.43 3.98 1.30
C PRO A 42 2.37 4.21 2.81
N ALA A 43 3.18 3.53 3.63
CA ALA A 43 3.21 3.78 5.08
C ALA A 43 3.51 5.26 5.40
N LYS A 44 4.55 5.82 4.76
CA LYS A 44 4.92 7.24 4.88
C LYS A 44 3.83 8.15 4.31
N ALA A 45 3.28 7.82 3.14
CA ALA A 45 2.22 8.61 2.49
C ALA A 45 0.94 8.72 3.35
N PHE A 46 0.58 7.65 4.06
CA PHE A 46 -0.60 7.60 4.92
C PHE A 46 -0.29 7.86 6.40
N LYS A 47 0.95 8.25 6.74
CA LYS A 47 1.41 8.48 8.12
C LYS A 47 1.16 7.27 9.06
N LEU A 48 1.27 6.07 8.50
CA LEU A 48 1.18 4.81 9.24
C LEU A 48 2.58 4.36 9.65
N SER A 49 2.71 3.81 10.86
CA SER A 49 3.95 3.19 11.29
C SER A 49 4.12 1.83 10.60
N LEU A 50 5.33 1.49 10.15
CA LEU A 50 5.59 0.17 9.56
C LEU A 50 5.15 -0.99 10.46
N PRO A 51 5.43 -1.00 11.77
CA PRO A 51 4.99 -2.08 12.65
C PRO A 51 3.46 -2.22 12.75
N SER A 52 2.67 -1.15 12.56
CA SER A 52 1.21 -1.28 12.60
C SER A 52 0.66 -2.06 11.41
N LEU A 53 1.41 -2.17 10.31
CA LEU A 53 1.01 -2.94 9.14
C LEU A 53 1.11 -4.45 9.33
N PHE A 54 1.84 -4.91 10.35
CA PHE A 54 2.12 -6.32 10.63
C PHE A 54 1.57 -6.76 12.00
N ARG A 55 0.76 -5.92 12.67
CA ARG A 55 0.30 -6.14 14.05
C ARG A 55 -0.56 -7.40 14.24
N ASP A 56 -1.20 -7.86 13.16
CA ASP A 56 -2.13 -8.99 13.16
C ASP A 56 -1.61 -10.19 12.34
N LEU A 57 -0.29 -10.28 12.12
CA LEU A 57 0.38 -11.47 11.58
C LEU A 57 0.89 -12.36 12.74
#